data_AF-A8RGH9-F1
#
_entry.id   AF-A8RGH9-F1
#
_cell.length_a   1.000
_cell.length_b   1.000
_cell.length_c   1.000
_cell.angle_alpha   90.00
_cell.angle_beta   90.00
_cell.angle_gamma   90.00
#
_symmetry.space_group_name_H-M   'P 1'
#
loop_
_entity.id
_entity.type
_entity.pdbx_description
1 polymer ?
#
loop_
_entity_poly.entity_id
_entity_poly.type
_entity_poly.pdbx_seq_one_letter_code
_entity_poly.pdbx_strand_id
1 'polypeptide(L)'
;MPVDKEVLIQYCEMKEEIKDIRRRIQKLDRFLEEPHQVSDTVKGTRRDGTIGSIKVTGYPVPEHYRKQRLRERYRLLLERKEAELLELTCQAEEYIQGIPKSEVRTMFRLYYIDGLPWWKVAQAMNRMFPKRRVKFTEDSCRVRNNRFFEEI
;
A
#
# COMPACT_ATOMS: atom_id res chain seq x y z
N MET A 1 26.24 12.76 -0.62
CA MET A 1 25.30 13.66 0.10
C MET A 1 24.85 12.93 1.34
N PRO A 2 24.81 13.55 2.54
CA PRO A 2 24.33 12.85 3.72
C PRO A 2 22.86 12.48 3.48
N VAL A 3 22.57 11.18 3.51
CA VAL A 3 21.21 10.67 3.41
C VAL A 3 20.50 11.12 4.68
N ASP A 4 19.41 11.88 4.52
CA ASP A 4 18.74 12.52 5.64
C ASP A 4 17.64 11.61 6.22
N LYS A 5 17.24 11.84 7.47
CA LYS A 5 16.18 11.07 8.15
C LYS A 5 14.85 11.05 7.38
N GLU A 6 14.66 12.04 6.52
CA GLU A 6 13.54 12.18 5.61
C GLU A 6 13.37 10.97 4.68
N VAL A 7 14.46 10.28 4.30
CA VAL A 7 14.39 9.11 3.42
C VAL A 7 13.57 7.98 4.02
N LEU A 8 13.68 7.76 5.34
CA LEU A 8 12.87 6.74 6.03
C LEU A 8 11.39 7.10 6.07
N ILE A 9 11.07 8.39 6.21
CA ILE A 9 9.69 8.89 6.20
C ILE A 9 9.11 8.75 4.80
N GLN A 10 9.81 9.25 3.78
CA GLN A 10 9.41 9.16 2.37
C GLN A 10 9.22 7.70 1.94
N TYR A 11 10.10 6.80 2.35
CA TYR A 11 9.98 5.36 2.10
C TYR A 11 8.68 4.78 2.68
N CYS A 12 8.34 5.12 3.93
CA CYS A 12 7.10 4.67 4.56
C CYS A 12 5.85 5.24 3.87
N GLU A 13 5.86 6.52 3.53
CA GLU A 13 4.76 7.18 2.81
C GLU A 13 4.54 6.56 1.42
N MET A 14 5.63 6.34 0.67
CA MET A 14 5.60 5.72 -0.65
C MET A 14 5.01 4.30 -0.61
N LYS A 15 5.33 3.50 0.43
CA LYS A 15 4.75 2.16 0.61
C LYS A 15 3.24 2.21 0.81
N GLU A 16 2.74 3.14 1.61
CA GLU A 16 1.29 3.28 1.83
C GLU A 16 0.58 3.84 0.58
N GLU A 17 1.23 4.72 -0.20
CA GLU A 17 0.71 5.19 -1.49
C GLU A 17 0.56 4.02 -2.48
N ILE A 18 1.60 3.21 -2.66
CA ILE A 18 1.59 2.01 -3.52
C ILE A 18 0.50 1.04 -3.10
N LYS A 19 0.35 0.81 -1.80
CA LYS A 19 -0.70 -0.06 -1.24
C LYS A 19 -2.10 0.47 -1.55
N ASP A 20 -2.31 1.79 -1.48
CA ASP A 20 -3.59 2.39 -1.87
C ASP A 20 -3.85 2.25 -3.38
N ILE A 21 -2.85 2.49 -4.23
CA ILE A 21 -2.96 2.28 -5.69
C ILE A 21 -3.34 0.83 -6.00
N ARG A 22 -2.68 -0.15 -5.36
CA ARG A 22 -3.01 -1.58 -5.50
C ARG A 22 -4.46 -1.87 -5.09
N ARG A 23 -4.95 -1.29 -3.98
CA ARG A 23 -6.37 -1.43 -3.58
C ARG A 23 -7.32 -0.83 -4.63
N ARG A 24 -6.99 0.32 -5.23
CA ARG A 24 -7.81 0.94 -6.29
C ARG A 24 -7.86 0.07 -7.54
N ILE A 25 -6.73 -0.48 -7.96
CA ILE A 25 -6.66 -1.43 -9.08
C ILE A 25 -7.52 -2.65 -8.78
N GLN A 26 -7.41 -3.24 -7.58
CA GLN A 26 -8.20 -4.41 -7.19
C GLN A 26 -9.72 -4.14 -7.22
N LYS A 27 -10.16 -2.94 -6.82
CA LYS A 27 -11.58 -2.53 -6.94
C LYS A 27 -12.04 -2.45 -8.41
N LEU A 28 -11.18 -1.95 -9.29
CA LEU A 28 -11.46 -1.88 -10.72
C LEU A 28 -11.47 -3.26 -11.37
N ASP A 29 -10.52 -4.13 -11.01
CA ASP A 29 -10.46 -5.50 -11.51
C ASP A 29 -11.71 -6.29 -11.12
N ARG A 30 -12.16 -6.20 -9.86
CA ARG A 30 -13.44 -6.81 -9.43
C ARG A 30 -14.63 -6.33 -10.25
N PHE A 31 -14.71 -5.02 -10.54
CA PHE A 31 -15.76 -4.48 -11.39
C PHE A 31 -15.69 -5.01 -12.83
N LEU A 32 -14.49 -5.22 -13.37
CA LEU A 32 -14.33 -5.70 -14.74
C LEU A 32 -14.54 -7.22 -14.87
N GLU A 33 -14.37 -7.97 -13.78
CA GLU A 33 -14.60 -9.43 -13.73
C GLU A 33 -16.09 -9.80 -13.62
N GLU A 34 -16.89 -9.01 -12.91
CA GLU A 34 -18.32 -9.28 -12.75
C GLU A 34 -19.11 -8.97 -14.05
N PRO A 35 -20.00 -9.86 -14.51
CA PRO A 35 -20.87 -9.57 -15.65
C PRO A 35 -21.93 -8.54 -15.26
N HIS A 36 -21.71 -7.28 -15.62
CA HIS A 36 -22.63 -6.17 -15.36
C HIS A 36 -23.78 -6.16 -16.37
N GLN A 37 -24.66 -7.16 -16.32
CA GLN A 37 -25.90 -7.14 -17.10
C GLN A 37 -26.93 -6.28 -16.36
N VAL A 38 -27.32 -5.16 -16.96
CA VAL A 38 -28.40 -4.31 -16.46
C VAL A 38 -29.68 -4.70 -17.18
N SER A 39 -30.77 -4.88 -16.44
CA SER A 39 -32.08 -5.14 -17.03
C SER A 39 -33.08 -4.08 -16.64
N ASP A 40 -33.77 -3.50 -17.61
CA ASP A 40 -34.86 -2.56 -17.40
C ASP A 40 -36.16 -3.10 -18.00
N THR A 41 -37.31 -2.62 -17.53
CA THR A 41 -38.62 -3.02 -18.03
C THR A 41 -39.36 -1.81 -18.60
N VAL A 42 -39.55 -1.81 -19.90
CA VAL A 42 -40.28 -0.75 -20.62
C VAL A 42 -41.65 -1.26 -21.06
N LYS A 43 -42.63 -0.37 -21.21
CA LYS A 43 -43.89 -0.70 -21.90
C LYS A 43 -43.68 -0.54 -23.40
N GLY A 44 -44.00 -1.58 -24.17
CA GLY A 44 -43.88 -1.55 -25.62
C GLY A 44 -44.80 -2.55 -26.30
N THR A 45 -44.85 -2.46 -27.62
CA THR A 45 -45.62 -3.37 -28.46
C THR A 45 -44.72 -4.52 -28.91
N ARG A 46 -45.15 -5.75 -28.65
CA ARG A 46 -44.45 -6.96 -29.08
C ARG A 46 -44.70 -7.21 -30.58
N ARG A 47 -43.93 -8.13 -31.19
CA ARG A 47 -44.02 -8.45 -32.63
C ARG A 47 -45.39 -8.95 -33.06
N ASP A 48 -46.16 -9.51 -32.14
CA ASP A 48 -47.55 -9.99 -32.29
C ASP A 48 -48.60 -8.89 -32.12
N GLY A 49 -48.20 -7.64 -31.86
CA GLY A 49 -49.11 -6.50 -31.65
C GLY A 49 -49.58 -6.33 -30.19
N THR A 50 -49.21 -7.24 -29.28
CA THR A 50 -49.61 -7.15 -27.87
C THR A 50 -48.82 -6.04 -27.16
N ILE A 51 -49.52 -5.08 -26.53
CA ILE A 51 -48.88 -4.06 -25.69
C ILE A 51 -48.65 -4.63 -24.29
N GLY A 52 -47.40 -4.62 -23.82
CA GLY A 52 -47.08 -5.14 -22.50
C GLY A 52 -45.68 -4.74 -22.03
N SER A 53 -45.31 -5.23 -20.85
CA SER A 53 -43.96 -5.08 -20.33
C SER A 53 -42.96 -5.92 -21.14
N ILE A 54 -41.86 -5.30 -21.54
CA ILE A 54 -40.74 -5.90 -22.24
C ILE A 54 -39.49 -5.70 -21.38
N LYS A 55 -38.80 -6.80 -21.07
CA LYS A 55 -37.52 -6.77 -20.35
C LYS A 55 -36.40 -6.53 -21.37
N VAL A 56 -35.69 -5.42 -21.25
CA VAL A 56 -34.53 -5.07 -22.05
C VAL A 56 -33.30 -5.30 -21.19
N THR A 57 -32.38 -6.14 -21.66
CA THR A 57 -31.08 -6.37 -21.01
C THR A 57 -29.97 -5.72 -21.82
N GLY A 58 -29.07 -4.99 -21.17
CA GLY A 58 -27.93 -4.35 -21.81
C GLY A 58 -26.67 -4.39 -20.95
N TYR A 59 -25.54 -4.09 -21.58
CA TYR A 59 -24.27 -3.91 -20.90
C TYR A 59 -23.90 -2.42 -20.89
N PRO A 60 -23.44 -1.83 -19.77
CA PRO A 60 -23.02 -0.44 -19.72
C PRO A 60 -21.65 -0.27 -20.39
N VAL A 61 -21.62 -0.43 -21.72
CA VAL A 61 -20.41 -0.39 -22.56
C VAL A 61 -19.55 0.86 -22.29
N PRO A 62 -20.10 2.09 -22.18
CA PRO A 62 -19.29 3.29 -21.93
C PRO A 62 -18.58 3.28 -20.55
N GLU A 63 -19.27 2.79 -19.52
CA GLU A 63 -18.73 2.73 -18.16
C GLU A 63 -17.63 1.67 -18.07
N HIS A 64 -17.84 0.53 -18.71
CA HIS A 64 -16.84 -0.54 -18.80
C HIS A 64 -15.53 -0.05 -19.41
N TYR A 65 -15.57 0.55 -20.61
CA TYR A 65 -14.38 1.08 -21.26
C TYR A 65 -13.72 2.22 -20.46
N ARG A 66 -14.51 3.05 -19.78
CA ARG A 66 -13.97 4.09 -18.90
C ARG A 66 -13.18 3.49 -17.74
N LYS A 67 -13.72 2.48 -17.07
CA LYS A 67 -13.06 1.81 -15.94
C LYS A 67 -11.84 1.00 -16.38
N GLN A 68 -11.88 0.39 -17.57
CA GLN A 68 -10.72 -0.28 -18.18
C GLN A 68 -9.56 0.70 -18.39
N ARG A 69 -9.81 1.87 -19.00
CA ARG A 69 -8.77 2.90 -19.20
C ARG A 69 -8.22 3.43 -17.88
N LEU A 70 -9.08 3.61 -16.87
CA LEU A 70 -8.64 4.03 -15.53
C LEU A 70 -7.73 2.99 -14.89
N ARG A 71 -8.06 1.70 -15.04
CA ARG A 71 -7.23 0.61 -14.55
C ARG A 71 -5.83 0.64 -15.18
N GLU A 72 -5.74 0.78 -16.50
CA GLU A 72 -4.46 0.86 -17.21
C GLU A 72 -3.62 2.04 -16.75
N ARG A 73 -4.24 3.21 -16.53
CA ARG A 73 -3.55 4.38 -15.95
C ARG A 73 -3.00 4.09 -14.56
N TYR A 74 -3.79 3.45 -13.69
CA TYR A 74 -3.32 3.08 -12.36
C TYR A 74 -2.19 2.05 -12.40
N ARG A 75 -2.22 1.09 -13.33
CA ARG A 75 -1.13 0.11 -13.50
C ARG A 75 0.18 0.78 -13.92
N LEU A 76 0.12 1.70 -14.89
CA LEU A 76 1.30 2.48 -15.29
C LEU A 76 1.83 3.35 -14.15
N LEU A 77 0.94 3.97 -13.38
CA LEU A 77 1.34 4.74 -12.20
C LEU A 77 1.98 3.85 -11.13
N LEU A 78 1.42 2.66 -10.89
CA LEU A 78 1.94 1.68 -9.94
C LEU A 78 3.37 1.27 -10.33
N GLU A 79 3.61 0.93 -11.59
CA GLU A 79 4.92 0.50 -12.09
C GLU A 79 5.99 1.59 -11.88
N ARG A 80 5.66 2.85 -12.19
CA ARG A 80 6.58 3.99 -11.95
C ARG A 80 6.90 4.16 -10.46
N LYS A 81 5.88 4.08 -9.61
CA LYS A 81 6.02 4.22 -8.15
C LYS A 81 6.80 3.06 -7.55
N GLU A 82 6.61 1.84 -8.05
CA GLU A 82 7.37 0.67 -7.62
C GLU A 82 8.86 0.79 -7.99
N ALA A 83 9.18 1.35 -9.16
CA ALA A 83 10.56 1.66 -9.53
C ALA A 83 11.19 2.72 -8.60
N GLU A 84 10.48 3.81 -8.31
CA GLU A 84 10.93 4.84 -7.36
C GLU A 84 11.13 4.26 -5.94
N LEU A 85 10.24 3.37 -5.50
CA LEU A 85 10.35 2.69 -4.22
C LEU A 85 11.62 1.84 -4.13
N LEU A 86 12.05 1.19 -5.22
CA LEU A 86 13.30 0.41 -5.22
C LEU A 86 14.51 1.29 -4.92
N GLU A 87 14.60 2.46 -5.56
CA GLU A 87 15.68 3.42 -5.31
C GLU A 87 15.66 3.93 -3.86
N LEU A 88 14.48 4.31 -3.36
CA LEU A 88 14.30 4.72 -1.96
C LEU A 88 14.63 3.60 -0.97
N THR A 89 14.37 2.34 -1.33
CA THR A 89 14.73 1.19 -0.49
C THR A 89 16.24 1.12 -0.31
N CYS A 90 17.01 1.24 -1.39
CA CYS A 90 18.47 1.25 -1.33
C CYS A 90 18.97 2.40 -0.44
N GLN A 91 18.44 3.60 -0.63
CA GLN A 91 18.84 4.76 0.19
C GLN A 91 18.49 4.59 1.67
N ALA A 92 17.31 4.03 1.97
CA ALA A 92 16.88 3.73 3.33
C ALA A 92 17.79 2.68 4.00
N GLU A 93 18.17 1.63 3.27
CA GLU A 93 19.10 0.61 3.76
C GLU A 93 20.51 1.16 3.99
N GLU A 94 21.01 1.99 3.08
CA GLU A 94 22.30 2.69 3.22
C GLU A 94 22.30 3.61 4.45
N TYR A 95 21.23 4.39 4.64
CA TYR A 95 21.06 5.23 5.82
C TYR A 95 21.10 4.41 7.12
N ILE A 96 20.32 3.33 7.19
CA ILE A 96 20.27 2.45 8.35
C ILE A 96 21.65 1.82 8.59
N GLN A 97 22.35 1.41 7.54
CA GLN A 97 23.68 0.83 7.65
C GLN A 97 24.73 1.83 8.16
N GLY A 98 24.57 3.12 7.87
CA GLY A 98 25.39 4.21 8.39
C GLY A 98 25.27 4.43 9.90
N ILE A 99 24.22 3.92 10.56
CA ILE A 99 24.00 4.08 12.00
C ILE A 99 25.08 3.31 12.78
N PRO A 100 25.88 3.97 13.64
CA PRO A 100 27.03 3.34 14.29
C PRO A 100 26.61 2.27 15.32
N LYS A 101 25.49 2.48 16.02
CA LYS A 101 24.99 1.55 17.04
C LYS A 101 24.22 0.40 16.38
N SER A 102 24.78 -0.81 16.41
CA SER A 102 24.17 -2.02 15.83
C SER A 102 22.76 -2.32 16.37
N GLU A 103 22.52 -2.11 17.66
CA GLU A 103 21.18 -2.30 18.25
C GLU A 103 20.12 -1.39 17.62
N VAL A 104 20.46 -0.13 17.33
CA VAL A 104 19.55 0.85 16.72
C VAL A 104 19.32 0.48 15.26
N ARG A 105 20.39 0.09 14.55
CA ARG A 105 20.32 -0.41 13.17
C ARG A 105 19.34 -1.57 13.03
N THR A 106 19.44 -2.59 13.89
CA THR A 106 18.52 -3.73 13.89
C THR A 106 17.08 -3.28 14.17
N MET A 107 16.90 -2.40 15.16
CA MET A 107 15.58 -1.88 15.51
C MET A 107 14.93 -1.12 14.33
N PHE A 108 15.70 -0.29 13.63
CA PHE A 108 15.21 0.50 12.50
C PHE A 108 14.92 -0.36 11.28
N ARG A 109 15.74 -1.38 11.00
CA ARG A 109 15.45 -2.35 9.93
C ARG A 109 14.11 -3.05 10.19
N LEU A 110 13.89 -3.53 11.41
CA LEU A 110 12.63 -4.20 11.78
C LEU A 110 11.41 -3.28 11.65
N TYR A 111 11.55 -2.00 11.96
CA TYR A 111 10.45 -1.06 11.91
C TYR A 111 10.20 -0.53 10.49
N TYR A 112 11.21 0.13 9.90
CA TYR A 112 11.06 0.84 8.62
C TYR A 112 11.03 -0.13 7.44
N ILE A 113 12.00 -1.04 7.33
CA ILE A 113 12.12 -1.95 6.18
C ILE A 113 11.10 -3.09 6.29
N ASP A 114 11.12 -3.83 7.40
CA ASP A 114 10.25 -4.99 7.60
C ASP A 114 8.79 -4.60 7.93
N GLY A 115 8.53 -3.31 8.24
CA GLY A 115 7.19 -2.79 8.49
C GLY A 115 6.53 -3.32 9.76
N LEU A 116 7.31 -3.76 10.75
CA LEU A 116 6.78 -4.32 11.98
C LEU A 116 6.33 -3.22 12.94
N PRO A 117 5.15 -3.36 13.60
CA PRO A 117 4.77 -2.44 14.66
C PRO A 117 5.71 -2.57 15.86
N TRP A 118 5.83 -1.50 16.66
CA TRP A 118 6.80 -1.39 17.75
C TRP A 118 6.74 -2.55 18.77
N TRP A 119 5.55 -3.09 19.07
CA TRP A 119 5.43 -4.25 19.94
C TRP A 119 6.09 -5.52 19.36
N LYS A 120 6.01 -5.75 18.04
CA LYS A 120 6.70 -6.86 17.37
C LYS A 120 8.21 -6.60 17.31
N VAL A 121 8.60 -5.36 17.05
CA VAL A 121 10.02 -4.94 17.09
C VAL A 121 10.60 -5.25 18.47
N ALA A 122 9.92 -4.85 19.55
CA ALA A 122 10.35 -5.11 20.91
C ALA A 122 10.50 -6.62 21.20
N GLN A 123 9.54 -7.45 20.76
CA GLN A 123 9.64 -8.90 20.90
C GLN A 123 10.84 -9.48 20.13
N ALA A 124 11.05 -9.07 18.88
CA ALA A 124 12.17 -9.51 18.07
C ALA A 124 13.52 -9.08 18.67
N MET A 125 13.61 -7.83 19.13
CA MET A 125 14.79 -7.30 19.82
C MET A 125 15.09 -8.07 21.11
N ASN A 126 14.08 -8.39 21.92
CA ASN A 126 14.29 -9.21 23.13
C ASN A 126 14.76 -10.63 22.83
N ARG A 127 14.34 -11.22 21.70
CA ARG A 127 14.82 -12.53 21.25
C ARG A 127 16.27 -12.48 20.79
N MET A 128 16.66 -11.41 20.09
CA MET A 128 18.03 -11.21 19.58
C MET A 128 19.02 -10.80 20.69
N PHE A 129 18.56 -10.08 21.71
CA PHE A 129 19.37 -9.58 22.82
C PHE A 129 18.90 -10.13 24.18
N PRO A 130 18.97 -11.45 24.41
CA PRO A 130 18.37 -12.09 25.60
C PRO A 130 19.09 -11.72 26.91
N LYS A 131 20.36 -11.33 26.84
CA LYS A 131 21.21 -11.00 28.01
C LYS A 131 21.04 -9.55 28.49
N ARG A 132 20.17 -8.76 27.85
CA ARG A 132 19.99 -7.35 28.20
C ARG A 132 19.30 -7.22 29.55
N ARG A 133 19.85 -6.37 30.43
CA ARG A 133 19.30 -6.13 31.78
C ARG A 133 17.89 -5.54 31.77
N VAL A 134 17.62 -4.60 30.87
CA VAL A 134 16.31 -3.97 30.69
C VAL A 134 15.73 -4.43 29.36
N LYS A 135 14.60 -5.13 29.40
CA LYS A 135 13.89 -5.61 28.22
C LYS A 135 13.38 -4.45 27.37
N PHE A 136 13.32 -4.66 26.06
CA PHE A 136 12.64 -3.77 25.13
C PHE A 136 11.13 -3.86 25.34
N THR A 137 10.50 -2.71 25.51
CA THR A 137 9.03 -2.52 25.43
C THR A 137 8.71 -1.68 24.19
N GLU A 138 7.45 -1.73 23.74
CA GLU A 138 6.96 -0.90 22.64
C GLU A 138 7.31 0.59 22.84
N ASP A 139 6.99 1.14 24.01
CA ASP A 139 7.29 2.55 24.31
C ASP A 139 8.79 2.82 24.34
N SER A 140 9.62 1.89 24.85
CA SER A 140 11.07 2.07 24.87
C SER A 140 11.67 2.16 23.46
N CYS A 141 11.15 1.37 22.52
CA CYS A 141 11.58 1.40 21.12
C CYS A 141 11.13 2.70 20.44
N ARG A 142 9.86 3.10 20.64
CA ARG A 142 9.31 4.35 20.08
C ARG A 142 10.05 5.59 20.60
N VAL A 143 10.28 5.68 21.92
CA VAL A 143 11.01 6.81 22.51
C VAL A 143 12.46 6.83 22.03
N ARG A 144 13.10 5.67 21.90
CA ARG A 144 14.47 5.60 21.36
C ARG A 144 14.53 6.05 19.90
N ASN A 145 13.52 5.74 19.09
CA ASN A 145 13.39 6.25 17.73
C ASN A 145 13.31 7.78 17.70
N ASN A 146 12.42 8.36 18.52
CA ASN A 146 12.26 9.81 18.58
C ASN A 146 13.55 10.52 19.00
N ARG A 147 14.19 10.03 20.08
CA ARG A 147 15.47 10.59 20.55
C ARG A 147 16.56 10.51 19.51
N PHE A 148 16.63 9.41 18.76
CA PHE A 148 17.63 9.26 17.70
C PHE A 148 17.49 10.36 16.64
N PHE A 149 16.27 10.78 16.31
CA PHE A 149 16.03 11.85 15.33
C PHE A 149 16.05 13.27 15.92
N GLU A 150 15.99 13.41 17.25
CA GLU A 150 16.17 14.68 17.98
C GLU A 150 17.65 14.99 18.26
N GLU A 151 18.49 13.95 18.43
CA GLU A 151 19.93 14.07 18.71
C GLU A 151 20.79 14.26 17.43
N ILE A 152 20.20 14.10 16.23
CA ILE A 152 20.82 14.30 14.91
C ILE A 152 20.41 15.66 14.35
#